data_AF-A0A950QID7-F1
#
_entry.id   AF-A0A950QID7-F1
#
_cell.length_a   1.000
_cell.length_b   1.000
_cell.length_c   1.000
_cell.angle_alpha   90.00
_cell.angle_beta   90.00
_cell.angle_gamma   90.00
#
_symmetry.space_group_name_H-M   'P 1'
#
loop_
_entity.id
_entity.type
_entity.pdbx_description
1 polymer ?
#
loop_
_entity_poly.entity_id
_entity_poly.type
_entity_poly.pdbx_seq_one_letter_code
_entity_poly.pdbx_strand_id
1 'polypeptide(L)'
;GILAEPGQCWHATLAANRSCVIDRRCVWSKSGETVRFNQTAIPELSTIDKFSFSDLHKAERKGGARYDVTTVSLMDLLAEHNAPPHIDYLSIDTEGSEFEILENFDFGRYDVQVITCEHNYTPTRKRVHTLLSAKGYVRKFETVSEFDDWYVKGSSLALRRRPPEEQQVENPGGEHPEGAVEQIGGEVPQPAAVHADIHLRHRRGVRQRLQLLQHDTLSRWIQPGFRRGRTACRSGKRRTRRCASPARRDPGSSRYRQSWRA
;
A
#
# COMPACT_ATOMS: atom_id res chain seq x y z
N GLY A 1 -6.08 12.99 -8.39
CA GLY A 1 -4.81 12.35 -8.03
C GLY A 1 -3.87 12.32 -9.21
N ILE A 2 -2.60 12.03 -8.97
CA ILE A 2 -1.56 11.97 -10.01
C ILE A 2 -0.99 10.56 -10.01
N LEU A 3 -0.92 9.94 -11.19
CA LEU A 3 -0.26 8.66 -11.40
C LEU A 3 0.94 8.84 -12.32
N ALA A 4 2.10 8.30 -11.95
CA ALA A 4 3.30 8.32 -12.79
C ALA A 4 3.74 6.90 -13.15
N GLU A 5 3.88 6.60 -14.45
CA GLU A 5 4.13 5.26 -14.97
C GLU A 5 5.00 5.29 -16.25
N PRO A 6 6.29 4.92 -16.18
CA PRO A 6 7.17 4.84 -17.36
C PRO A 6 7.01 3.56 -18.21
N GLY A 7 6.37 2.52 -17.69
CA GLY A 7 6.08 1.27 -18.37
C GLY A 7 5.07 1.47 -19.51
N GLN A 8 5.55 1.40 -20.75
CA GLN A 8 4.73 1.63 -21.94
C GLN A 8 3.56 0.66 -22.06
N CYS A 9 3.73 -0.57 -21.56
CA CYS A 9 2.68 -1.59 -21.56
C CYS A 9 1.43 -1.20 -20.75
N TRP A 10 1.56 -0.31 -19.77
CA TRP A 10 0.46 0.11 -18.90
C TRP A 10 -0.32 1.30 -19.45
N HIS A 11 0.25 2.09 -20.35
CA HIS A 11 -0.29 3.40 -20.74
C HIS A 11 -1.72 3.33 -21.31
N ALA A 12 -2.00 2.37 -22.19
CA ALA A 12 -3.33 2.21 -22.77
C ALA A 12 -4.37 1.80 -21.72
N THR A 13 -4.03 0.83 -20.87
CA THR A 13 -4.91 0.34 -19.80
C THR A 13 -5.15 1.43 -18.74
N LEU A 14 -4.14 2.20 -18.37
CA LEU A 14 -4.28 3.32 -17.44
C LEU A 14 -5.19 4.39 -18.01
N ALA A 15 -4.98 4.81 -19.26
CA ALA A 15 -5.84 5.80 -19.92
C ALA A 15 -7.30 5.34 -20.01
N ALA A 16 -7.55 4.05 -20.22
CA ALA A 16 -8.90 3.50 -20.30
C ALA A 16 -9.61 3.37 -18.93
N ASN A 17 -8.85 3.17 -17.84
CA ASN A 17 -9.41 2.80 -16.54
C ASN A 17 -9.27 3.88 -15.45
N ARG A 18 -8.55 4.98 -15.72
CA ARG A 18 -8.30 6.05 -14.76
C ARG A 18 -8.77 7.39 -15.33
N SER A 19 -9.48 8.16 -14.51
CA SER A 19 -9.90 9.53 -14.81
C SER A 19 -8.96 10.58 -14.22
N CYS A 20 -7.85 10.16 -13.61
CA CYS A 20 -6.88 11.04 -12.98
C CYS A 20 -5.76 11.46 -13.95
N VAL A 21 -4.90 12.38 -13.52
CA VAL A 21 -3.68 12.72 -14.27
C VAL A 21 -2.81 11.47 -14.38
N ILE A 22 -2.29 11.22 -15.59
CA ILE A 22 -1.32 10.17 -15.88
C ILE A 22 -0.08 10.83 -16.48
N ASP A 23 1.01 10.83 -15.73
CA ASP A 23 2.35 11.19 -16.21
C ASP A 23 3.07 9.92 -16.67
N ARG A 24 3.71 9.99 -17.84
CA ARG A 24 4.40 8.84 -18.45
C ARG A 24 5.90 8.87 -18.20
N ARG A 25 6.42 9.90 -17.52
CA ARG A 25 7.83 10.00 -17.15
C ARG A 25 8.13 9.10 -15.97
N CYS A 26 9.40 8.73 -15.83
CA CYS A 26 9.89 7.96 -14.68
C CYS A 26 10.11 8.90 -13.49
N VAL A 27 9.43 8.65 -12.37
CA VAL A 27 9.73 9.42 -11.15
C VAL A 27 11.11 9.01 -10.65
N TRP A 28 11.97 10.01 -10.44
CA TRP A 28 13.37 9.79 -10.11
C TRP A 28 13.91 10.87 -9.16
N SER A 29 15.18 10.81 -8.79
CA SER A 29 15.83 11.81 -7.93
C SER A 29 15.90 13.20 -8.55
N LYS A 30 15.87 13.30 -9.88
CA LYS A 30 16.00 14.56 -10.61
C LYS A 30 15.23 14.55 -11.94
N SER A 31 14.67 15.71 -12.31
CA SER A 31 13.96 15.90 -13.58
C SER A 31 14.89 16.10 -14.77
N GLY A 32 14.39 15.73 -15.94
CA GLY A 32 15.05 16.02 -17.23
C GLY A 32 16.26 15.14 -17.53
N GLU A 33 16.56 14.16 -16.67
CA GLU A 33 17.55 13.13 -16.97
C GLU A 33 16.94 12.08 -17.89
N THR A 34 17.80 11.28 -18.51
CA THR A 34 17.40 10.09 -19.24
C THR A 34 17.96 8.89 -18.52
N VAL A 35 17.09 7.95 -18.17
CA VAL A 35 17.49 6.69 -17.51
C VAL A 35 17.08 5.50 -18.37
N ARG A 36 17.88 4.45 -18.32
CA ARG A 36 17.57 3.16 -18.94
C ARG A 36 16.49 2.48 -18.11
N PHE A 37 15.30 2.26 -18.66
CA PHE A 37 14.24 1.47 -18.05
C PHE A 37 14.27 0.03 -18.56
N ASN A 38 13.96 -0.93 -17.70
CA ASN A 38 13.90 -2.35 -18.02
C ASN A 38 12.47 -2.86 -17.80
N GLN A 39 11.69 -2.93 -18.87
CA GLN A 39 10.32 -3.45 -18.84
C GLN A 39 10.32 -4.97 -19.01
N THR A 40 9.90 -5.71 -18.00
CA THR A 40 9.94 -7.18 -18.04
C THR A 40 8.65 -7.78 -18.61
N ALA A 41 8.67 -9.09 -18.89
CA ALA A 41 7.48 -9.83 -19.30
C ALA A 41 6.40 -9.90 -18.21
N ILE A 42 6.80 -9.81 -16.94
CA ILE A 42 5.90 -9.60 -15.80
C ILE A 42 5.97 -8.12 -15.47
N PRO A 43 5.09 -7.27 -16.04
CA PRO A 43 5.39 -5.85 -16.13
C PRO A 43 5.47 -5.17 -14.77
N GLU A 44 4.88 -5.76 -13.74
CA GLU A 44 4.98 -5.28 -12.38
C GLU A 44 6.40 -5.36 -11.79
N LEU A 45 7.28 -6.23 -12.31
CA LEU A 45 8.68 -6.36 -11.87
C LEU A 45 9.63 -5.44 -12.64
N SER A 46 9.08 -4.51 -13.43
CA SER A 46 9.86 -3.57 -14.23
C SER A 46 10.52 -2.52 -13.34
N THR A 47 11.72 -2.09 -13.71
CA THR A 47 12.51 -1.16 -12.88
C THR A 47 13.46 -0.33 -13.74
N ILE A 48 14.08 0.70 -13.16
CA ILE A 48 15.24 1.35 -13.78
C ILE A 48 16.37 0.30 -13.85
N ASP A 49 16.99 0.15 -15.02
CA ASP A 49 17.86 -0.98 -15.35
C ASP A 49 19.01 -1.18 -14.36
N LYS A 50 19.50 -0.09 -13.74
CA LYS A 50 20.53 -0.13 -12.68
C LYS A 50 20.12 -0.96 -11.45
N PHE A 51 18.82 -1.12 -11.20
CA PHE A 51 18.28 -1.93 -10.10
C PHE A 51 17.90 -3.35 -10.52
N SER A 52 18.12 -3.73 -11.79
CA SER A 52 17.70 -5.04 -12.31
C SER A 52 18.26 -6.24 -11.55
N PHE A 53 19.35 -6.07 -10.81
CA PHE A 53 20.04 -7.14 -10.08
C PHE A 53 20.07 -6.93 -8.55
N SER A 54 19.32 -5.94 -8.06
CA SER A 54 19.42 -5.46 -6.67
C SER A 54 18.55 -6.23 -5.66
N ASP A 55 17.71 -7.14 -6.13
CA ASP A 55 16.78 -7.91 -5.29
C ASP A 55 16.58 -9.36 -5.79
N LEU A 56 15.51 -9.99 -5.31
CA LEU A 56 15.16 -11.37 -5.60
C LEU A 56 14.59 -11.57 -7.02
N HIS A 57 14.19 -10.51 -7.73
CA HIS A 57 13.55 -10.54 -9.06
C HIS A 57 14.54 -10.43 -10.22
N LYS A 58 15.84 -10.57 -9.93
CA LYS A 58 16.91 -10.46 -10.93
C LYS A 58 16.80 -11.44 -12.08
N ALA A 59 16.18 -12.61 -11.90
CA ALA A 59 16.06 -13.61 -12.94
C ALA A 59 15.02 -13.19 -13.99
N GLU A 60 13.88 -12.71 -13.51
CA GLU A 60 12.74 -12.21 -14.27
C GLU A 60 13.13 -10.97 -15.09
N ARG A 61 14.04 -10.15 -14.56
CA ARG A 61 14.52 -8.92 -15.21
C ARG A 61 15.58 -9.13 -16.29
N LYS A 62 16.19 -10.33 -16.43
CA LYS A 62 17.28 -10.55 -17.42
C LYS A 62 16.83 -10.29 -18.86
N GLY A 63 15.67 -10.80 -19.23
CA GLY A 63 15.12 -10.74 -20.58
C GLY A 63 14.23 -9.53 -20.87
N GLY A 64 14.18 -8.54 -19.98
CA GLY A 64 13.30 -7.39 -20.17
C GLY A 64 13.74 -6.49 -21.34
N ALA A 65 12.74 -5.84 -21.93
CA ALA A 65 12.91 -4.85 -22.99
C ALA A 65 13.46 -3.56 -22.38
N ARG A 66 14.64 -3.14 -22.85
CA ARG A 66 15.32 -1.97 -22.33
C ARG A 66 15.20 -0.79 -23.27
N TYR A 67 14.69 0.32 -22.75
CA TYR A 67 14.52 1.56 -23.50
C TYR A 67 14.75 2.76 -22.58
N ASP A 68 15.03 3.90 -23.18
CA ASP A 68 15.34 5.11 -22.44
C ASP A 68 14.05 5.86 -22.12
N VAL A 69 13.96 6.41 -20.91
CA VAL A 69 12.82 7.22 -20.45
C VAL A 69 13.32 8.52 -19.84
N THR A 70 12.57 9.59 -20.06
CA THR A 70 12.81 10.87 -19.39
C THR A 70 12.31 10.81 -17.95
N THR A 71 13.06 11.43 -17.05
CA THR A 71 12.72 11.47 -15.63
C THR A 71 12.00 12.76 -15.23
N VAL A 72 11.27 12.66 -14.11
CA VAL A 72 10.70 13.80 -13.38
C VAL A 72 10.95 13.58 -11.89
N SER A 73 11.35 14.61 -11.16
CA SER A 73 11.45 14.56 -9.70
C SER A 73 10.05 14.53 -9.09
N LEU A 74 9.89 13.96 -7.89
CA LEU A 74 8.58 14.00 -7.21
C LEU A 74 8.13 15.45 -6.96
N MET A 75 9.08 16.36 -6.69
CA MET A 75 8.79 17.78 -6.48
C MET A 75 8.22 18.45 -7.73
N ASP A 76 8.83 18.22 -8.88
CA ASP A 76 8.40 18.82 -10.14
C ASP A 76 7.11 18.19 -10.64
N LEU A 77 6.95 16.87 -10.49
CA LEU A 77 5.70 16.17 -10.80
C LEU A 77 4.52 16.79 -10.06
N LEU A 78 4.65 16.98 -8.75
CA LEU A 78 3.58 17.58 -7.93
C LEU A 78 3.35 19.05 -8.31
N ALA A 79 4.41 19.82 -8.57
CA ALA A 79 4.29 21.23 -8.91
C ALA A 79 3.65 21.45 -10.30
N GLU A 80 4.10 20.73 -11.33
CA GLU A 80 3.60 20.84 -12.70
C GLU A 80 2.11 20.49 -12.81
N HIS A 81 1.64 19.56 -11.97
CA HIS A 81 0.24 19.13 -11.93
C HIS A 81 -0.59 19.85 -10.85
N ASN A 82 -0.06 20.94 -10.27
CA ASN A 82 -0.73 21.76 -9.25
C ASN A 82 -1.27 20.94 -8.06
N ALA A 83 -0.50 19.95 -7.59
CA ALA A 83 -0.86 19.21 -6.40
C ALA A 83 -0.94 20.17 -5.19
N PRO A 84 -1.93 19.99 -4.29
CA PRO A 84 -1.99 20.79 -3.08
C PRO A 84 -0.80 20.49 -2.17
N PRO A 85 -0.37 21.45 -1.34
CA PRO A 85 0.65 21.23 -0.33
C PRO A 85 0.29 20.11 0.66
N HIS A 86 -1.00 19.92 0.94
CA HIS A 86 -1.48 18.85 1.82
C HIS A 86 -1.89 17.62 0.99
N ILE A 87 -1.24 16.49 1.24
CA ILE A 87 -1.46 15.24 0.52
C ILE A 87 -1.86 14.16 1.53
N ASP A 88 -3.05 13.59 1.37
CA ASP A 88 -3.53 12.57 2.30
C ASP A 88 -2.71 11.28 2.20
N TYR A 89 -2.33 10.92 0.98
CA TYR A 89 -1.73 9.63 0.70
C TYR A 89 -0.75 9.68 -0.48
N LEU A 90 0.41 9.06 -0.27
CA LEU A 90 1.43 8.78 -1.26
C LEU A 90 1.75 7.28 -1.28
N SER A 91 1.61 6.64 -2.43
CA SER A 91 2.14 5.30 -2.65
C SER A 91 3.41 5.38 -3.50
N ILE A 92 4.45 4.64 -3.12
CA ILE A 92 5.70 4.52 -3.87
C ILE A 92 6.04 3.03 -4.00
N ASP A 93 6.04 2.57 -5.24
CA ASP A 93 6.32 1.19 -5.64
C ASP A 93 7.04 1.30 -6.99
N THR A 94 8.38 1.31 -6.92
CA THR A 94 9.26 1.59 -8.06
C THR A 94 10.35 0.53 -8.24
N GLU A 95 10.22 -0.58 -7.54
CA GLU A 95 11.10 -1.74 -7.64
C GLU A 95 12.59 -1.37 -7.46
N GLY A 96 12.89 -0.60 -6.40
CA GLY A 96 14.23 -0.36 -5.87
C GLY A 96 14.71 1.08 -5.83
N SER A 97 13.91 2.03 -6.34
CA SER A 97 14.27 3.43 -6.55
C SER A 97 13.70 4.38 -5.47
N GLU A 98 12.99 3.82 -4.49
CA GLU A 98 12.15 4.53 -3.53
C GLU A 98 12.96 5.50 -2.66
N PHE A 99 14.15 5.07 -2.22
CA PHE A 99 15.00 5.88 -1.36
C PHE A 99 15.51 7.11 -2.09
N GLU A 100 15.97 6.97 -3.33
CA GLU A 100 16.49 8.08 -4.13
C GLU A 100 15.41 9.12 -4.44
N ILE A 101 14.15 8.69 -4.63
CA ILE A 101 13.00 9.58 -4.77
C ILE A 101 12.76 10.35 -3.46
N LEU A 102 12.66 9.63 -2.33
CA LEU A 102 12.32 10.23 -1.03
C LEU A 102 13.45 11.10 -0.46
N GLU A 103 14.71 10.77 -0.69
CA GLU A 103 15.87 11.55 -0.22
C GLU A 103 15.90 12.96 -0.85
N ASN A 104 15.39 13.08 -2.08
CA ASN A 104 15.32 14.34 -2.83
C ASN A 104 13.96 15.05 -2.70
N PHE A 105 13.09 14.58 -1.80
CA PHE A 105 11.76 15.16 -1.57
C PHE A 105 11.77 16.23 -0.47
N ASP A 106 11.16 17.39 -0.73
CA ASP A 106 11.02 18.46 0.25
C ASP A 106 9.74 18.28 1.09
N PHE A 107 9.89 17.58 2.21
CA PHE A 107 8.84 17.37 3.21
C PHE A 107 8.40 18.66 3.95
N GLY A 108 9.08 19.79 3.72
CA GLY A 108 8.66 21.11 4.21
C GLY A 108 7.67 21.80 3.27
N ARG A 109 7.78 21.52 1.96
CA ARG A 109 6.87 22.07 0.94
C ARG A 109 5.58 21.28 0.77
N TYR A 110 5.65 19.95 0.90
CA TYR A 110 4.48 19.08 0.83
C TYR A 110 4.33 18.27 2.13
N ASP A 111 3.15 18.35 2.75
CA ASP A 111 2.79 17.63 3.96
C ASP A 111 1.97 16.37 3.62
N VAL A 112 2.68 15.26 3.47
CA VAL A 112 2.08 13.95 3.17
C VAL A 112 1.68 13.24 4.47
N GLN A 113 0.40 12.89 4.64
CA GLN A 113 -0.09 12.29 5.89
C GLN A 113 0.28 10.81 6.02
N VAL A 114 0.12 10.04 4.94
CA VAL A 114 0.42 8.60 4.91
C VAL A 114 1.26 8.27 3.68
N ILE A 115 2.34 7.52 3.89
CA ILE A 115 3.19 6.99 2.82
C ILE A 115 3.20 5.47 2.93
N THR A 116 2.91 4.77 1.84
CA THR A 116 3.27 3.36 1.68
C THR A 116 4.45 3.25 0.74
N CYS A 117 5.46 2.52 1.17
CA CYS A 117 6.72 2.40 0.45
C CYS A 117 7.09 0.93 0.36
N GLU A 118 7.16 0.41 -0.88
CA GLU A 118 7.61 -0.95 -1.13
C GLU A 118 9.08 -1.09 -0.72
N HIS A 119 9.45 -2.23 -0.13
CA HIS A 119 10.82 -2.49 0.27
C HIS A 119 11.37 -3.84 -0.17
N ASN A 120 10.52 -4.81 -0.56
CA ASN A 120 10.90 -6.16 -1.03
C ASN A 120 12.00 -6.86 -0.20
N TYR A 121 11.94 -6.65 1.11
CA TYR A 121 12.96 -7.05 2.11
C TYR A 121 14.43 -6.70 1.77
N THR A 122 14.65 -5.69 0.93
CA THR A 122 16.00 -5.23 0.55
C THR A 122 16.67 -4.45 1.68
N PRO A 123 18.01 -4.33 1.67
CA PRO A 123 18.73 -3.49 2.64
C PRO A 123 18.30 -2.01 2.64
N THR A 124 17.75 -1.53 1.51
CA THR A 124 17.23 -0.16 1.35
C THR A 124 16.09 0.15 2.33
N ARG A 125 15.33 -0.86 2.79
CA ARG A 125 14.28 -0.70 3.82
C ARG A 125 14.76 0.09 5.04
N LYS A 126 15.98 -0.19 5.52
CA LYS A 126 16.54 0.50 6.69
C LYS A 126 16.81 1.98 6.39
N ARG A 127 17.30 2.29 5.19
CA ARG A 127 17.58 3.68 4.76
C ARG A 127 16.30 4.49 4.67
N VAL A 128 15.25 3.93 4.07
CA VAL A 128 13.91 4.55 4.00
C VAL A 128 13.34 4.77 5.40
N HIS A 129 13.42 3.75 6.27
CA HIS A 129 12.96 3.87 7.65
C HIS A 129 13.69 4.98 8.43
N THR A 130 15.02 5.04 8.34
CA THR A 130 15.81 6.11 8.98
C THR A 130 15.41 7.48 8.44
N LEU A 131 15.31 7.64 7.11
CA LEU A 131 14.94 8.90 6.48
C LEU A 131 13.55 9.38 6.93
N LEU A 132 12.52 8.54 6.81
CA LEU A 132 11.15 8.93 7.13
C LEU A 132 10.95 9.13 8.65
N SER A 133 11.62 8.35 9.49
CA SER A 133 11.61 8.57 10.94
C SER A 133 12.19 9.95 11.31
N ALA A 134 13.29 10.35 10.67
CA ALA A 134 13.89 11.67 10.86
C ALA A 134 12.98 12.82 10.38
N LYS A 135 12.03 12.54 9.49
CA LYS A 135 11.00 13.49 9.01
C LYS A 135 9.70 13.45 9.84
N GLY A 136 9.69 12.74 10.97
CA GLY A 136 8.57 12.70 11.91
C GLY A 136 7.47 11.70 11.54
N TYR A 137 7.75 10.73 10.67
CA TYR A 137 6.83 9.63 10.40
C TYR A 137 7.03 8.47 11.38
N VAL A 138 5.94 7.81 11.72
CA VAL A 138 5.92 6.59 12.54
C VAL A 138 5.59 5.41 11.65
N ARG A 139 6.46 4.40 11.64
CA ARG A 139 6.19 3.16 10.92
C ARG A 139 5.10 2.33 11.61
N LYS A 140 4.19 1.75 10.83
CA LYS A 140 3.03 0.96 11.29
C LYS A 140 2.93 -0.35 10.52
N PHE A 141 2.17 -1.29 11.09
CA PHE A 141 1.75 -2.54 10.45
C PHE A 141 2.89 -3.46 9.99
N GLU A 142 4.09 -3.36 10.57
CA GLU A 142 5.28 -4.13 10.17
C GLU A 142 5.08 -5.65 10.16
N THR A 143 4.18 -6.18 10.99
CA THR A 143 3.95 -7.63 11.12
C THR A 143 2.85 -8.15 10.20
N VAL A 144 2.10 -7.27 9.54
CA VAL A 144 0.95 -7.64 8.68
C VAL A 144 1.09 -7.12 7.26
N SER A 145 1.91 -6.10 7.05
CA SER A 145 2.29 -5.56 5.75
C SER A 145 3.54 -6.28 5.31
N GLU A 146 3.43 -7.15 4.30
CA GLU A 146 4.51 -8.03 3.86
C GLU A 146 5.65 -7.23 3.21
N PHE A 147 5.42 -6.76 1.99
CA PHE A 147 6.44 -6.15 1.13
C PHE A 147 6.50 -4.62 1.25
N ASP A 148 5.52 -4.01 1.93
CA ASP A 148 5.39 -2.56 2.12
C ASP A 148 5.57 -2.16 3.58
N ASP A 149 6.23 -1.03 3.81
CA ASP A 149 6.19 -0.33 5.10
C ASP A 149 5.17 0.82 5.02
N TRP A 150 4.35 0.96 6.07
CA TRP A 150 3.39 2.07 6.22
C TRP A 150 3.96 3.13 7.14
N TYR A 151 3.97 4.38 6.70
CA TYR A 151 4.47 5.52 7.45
C TYR A 151 3.37 6.54 7.65
N VAL A 152 3.04 6.84 8.90
CA VAL A 152 2.01 7.84 9.26
C VAL A 152 2.68 9.02 9.93
N LYS A 153 2.39 10.24 9.47
CA LYS A 153 2.93 11.47 10.05
C LYS A 153 2.51 11.58 11.52
N GLY A 154 3.46 11.88 12.42
CA GLY A 154 3.24 11.82 13.87
C GLY A 154 2.10 12.69 14.40
N SER A 155 1.80 13.82 13.74
CA SER A 155 0.70 14.73 14.10
C SER A 155 -0.69 14.24 13.64
N SER A 156 -0.77 13.42 12.60
CA SER A 156 -2.05 12.87 12.08
C SER A 156 -2.73 11.93 13.08
N LEU A 157 -1.96 11.39 14.04
CA LEU A 157 -2.48 10.58 15.14
C LEU A 157 -3.32 11.39 16.15
N ALA A 158 -3.18 12.72 16.18
CA ALA A 158 -3.95 13.59 17.08
C ALA A 158 -5.33 13.96 16.52
N LEU A 159 -5.54 13.91 15.20
CA LEU A 159 -6.66 14.58 14.54
C LEU A 159 -7.99 13.80 14.49
N ARG A 160 -8.11 12.65 15.18
CA ARG A 160 -9.37 11.84 15.18
C ARG A 160 -9.80 11.33 16.56
N ARG A 161 -9.43 12.00 17.65
CA ARG A 161 -10.19 11.82 18.90
C ARG A 161 -11.49 12.61 18.74
N ARG A 162 -12.61 11.92 18.46
CA ARG A 162 -13.94 12.51 18.73
C ARG A 162 -13.92 12.95 20.21
N PRO A 163 -14.39 14.17 20.55
CA PRO A 163 -14.69 14.50 21.94
C PRO A 163 -15.64 13.43 22.49
N PRO A 164 -15.55 13.06 23.78
CA PRO A 164 -16.60 12.28 24.42
C PRO A 164 -17.92 13.04 24.21
N GLU A 165 -18.96 12.36 23.73
CA GLU A 165 -20.31 12.92 23.74
C GLU A 165 -20.62 13.34 25.17
N GLU A 166 -20.76 14.64 25.40
CA GLU A 166 -21.38 15.15 26.61
C GLU A 166 -22.81 14.60 26.62
N GLN A 167 -23.07 13.66 27.53
CA GLN A 167 -24.42 13.25 27.88
C GLN A 167 -25.14 14.49 28.40
N GLN A 168 -25.91 15.15 27.52
CA GLN A 168 -26.88 16.14 27.94
C GLN A 168 -27.89 15.43 28.83
N VAL A 169 -27.86 15.78 30.10
CA VAL A 169 -28.89 15.44 31.07
C VAL A 169 -30.21 16.04 30.56
N GLU A 170 -31.14 15.19 30.16
CA GLU A 170 -32.50 15.60 29.85
C GLU A 170 -33.15 16.15 31.14
N ASN A 171 -33.39 17.46 31.16
CA ASN A 171 -34.36 18.08 32.08
C ASN A 171 -35.73 18.12 31.38
N PRO A 172 -36.79 17.52 31.94
CA PRO A 172 -38.13 17.67 31.38
C PRO A 172 -38.79 18.93 31.99
N GLY A 173 -39.14 19.90 31.15
CA GLY A 173 -40.08 20.94 31.53
C GLY A 173 -39.80 22.31 30.90
N GLY A 174 -40.73 22.79 30.09
CA GLY A 174 -40.79 24.20 29.67
C GLY A 174 -41.42 24.39 28.29
N GLU A 175 -42.57 25.03 28.27
CA GLU A 175 -43.48 25.24 27.13
C GLU A 175 -42.89 26.10 25.98
N HIS A 176 -43.42 25.89 24.77
CA HIS A 176 -43.23 26.69 23.55
C HIS A 176 -43.74 28.14 23.70
N PRO A 177 -43.22 29.11 22.91
CA PRO A 177 -43.91 29.42 21.65
C PRO A 177 -42.99 29.68 20.44
N GLU A 178 -43.65 29.72 19.29
CA GLU A 178 -43.20 29.78 17.90
C GLU A 178 -42.38 31.05 17.55
N GLY A 179 -41.37 30.89 16.68
CA GLY A 179 -40.62 31.98 16.06
C GLY A 179 -39.71 31.49 14.94
N ALA A 180 -39.81 32.14 13.77
CA ALA A 180 -39.25 31.79 12.47
C ALA A 180 -37.76 31.36 12.44
N VAL A 181 -37.46 30.31 11.66
CA VAL A 181 -36.08 29.93 11.27
C VAL A 181 -35.91 30.20 9.78
N GLU A 182 -35.08 31.19 9.47
CA GLU A 182 -34.61 31.51 8.12
C GLU A 182 -33.49 30.51 7.75
N GLN A 183 -33.70 29.72 6.70
CA GLN A 183 -32.71 28.75 6.20
C GLN A 183 -31.63 29.46 5.38
N ILE A 184 -30.46 29.66 5.97
CA ILE A 184 -29.21 29.89 5.24
C ILE A 184 -28.48 28.56 5.08
N GLY A 185 -28.80 27.85 3.99
CA GLY A 185 -28.07 26.68 3.51
C GLY A 185 -26.76 27.10 2.87
N GLY A 186 -25.70 27.19 3.67
CA GLY A 186 -24.32 27.28 3.20
C GLY A 186 -23.68 25.90 3.25
N GLU A 187 -23.63 25.21 2.12
CA GLU A 187 -22.84 23.99 1.96
C GLU A 187 -21.36 24.38 2.08
N VAL A 188 -20.70 23.98 3.18
CA VAL A 188 -19.24 24.12 3.32
C VAL A 188 -18.62 22.98 2.51
N PRO A 189 -17.93 23.23 1.38
CA PRO A 189 -17.31 22.16 0.63
C PRO A 189 -16.17 21.56 1.47
N GLN A 190 -16.23 20.25 1.70
CA GLN A 190 -15.10 19.52 2.25
C GLN A 190 -13.94 19.55 1.25
N PRO A 191 -12.69 19.75 1.68
CA PRO A 191 -11.56 19.67 0.77
C PRO A 191 -11.49 18.27 0.17
N ALA A 192 -11.49 18.20 -1.17
CA ALA A 192 -11.34 16.94 -1.89
C ALA A 192 -9.99 16.30 -1.54
N ALA A 193 -10.02 15.08 -1.03
CA ALA A 193 -8.82 14.33 -0.67
C ALA A 193 -7.92 14.12 -1.89
N VAL A 194 -6.70 14.67 -1.88
CA VAL A 194 -5.77 14.55 -3.02
C VAL A 194 -4.80 13.41 -2.78
N HIS A 195 -4.91 12.41 -3.64
CA HIS A 195 -4.11 11.19 -3.63
C HIS A 195 -3.01 11.31 -4.70
N ALA A 196 -1.74 11.10 -4.35
CA ALA A 196 -0.66 10.90 -5.31
C ALA A 196 -0.28 9.40 -5.31
N ASP A 197 -0.33 8.75 -6.46
CA ASP A 197 -0.13 7.30 -6.59
C ASP A 197 1.00 7.05 -7.58
N ILE A 198 2.23 6.87 -7.12
CA ILE A 198 3.36 6.52 -7.98
C ILE A 198 3.42 5.00 -7.99
N HIS A 199 2.90 4.38 -9.04
CA HIS A 199 2.59 2.96 -9.01
C HIS A 199 2.90 2.24 -10.31
N LEU A 200 3.44 1.03 -10.16
CA LEU A 200 3.68 0.03 -11.20
C LEU A 200 2.75 -1.21 -11.10
N ARG A 201 1.62 -1.15 -10.36
CA ARG A 201 0.63 -2.26 -10.36
C ARG A 201 -0.83 -1.86 -10.55
N HIS A 202 -1.54 -2.74 -11.25
CA HIS A 202 -2.99 -2.88 -11.13
C HIS A 202 -3.29 -4.18 -10.37
N ARG A 203 -3.55 -4.07 -9.06
CA ARG A 203 -4.38 -5.06 -8.34
C ARG A 203 -5.35 -4.35 -7.41
N ARG A 204 -6.43 -5.06 -7.08
CA ARG A 204 -7.53 -4.74 -6.16
C ARG A 204 -7.09 -4.36 -4.72
N GLY A 205 -5.85 -3.95 -4.50
CA GLY A 205 -5.27 -3.62 -3.20
C GLY A 205 -5.76 -2.28 -2.65
N VAL A 206 -6.05 -1.24 -3.46
CA VAL A 206 -6.43 0.08 -2.90
C VAL A 206 -7.71 0.01 -2.05
N ARG A 207 -8.71 -0.80 -2.44
CA ARG A 207 -9.91 -1.04 -1.62
C ARG A 207 -9.61 -1.79 -0.33
N GLN A 208 -8.67 -2.75 -0.34
CA GLN A 208 -8.23 -3.48 0.85
C GLN A 208 -7.28 -2.64 1.75
N ARG A 209 -6.49 -1.74 1.14
CA ARG A 209 -5.54 -0.80 1.76
C ARG A 209 -6.24 0.29 2.54
N LEU A 210 -7.33 0.88 2.00
CA LEU A 210 -8.18 1.80 2.76
C LEU A 210 -9.03 1.08 3.83
N GLN A 211 -9.42 -0.18 3.60
CA GLN A 211 -10.16 -0.98 4.58
C GLN A 211 -9.37 -1.25 5.86
N LEU A 212 -8.04 -1.43 5.79
CA LEU A 212 -7.20 -1.58 6.98
C LEU A 212 -7.20 -0.31 7.86
N LEU A 213 -7.19 0.88 7.24
CA LEU A 213 -7.35 2.16 7.96
C LEU A 213 -8.74 2.31 8.60
N GLN A 214 -9.80 1.76 7.98
CA GLN A 214 -11.17 1.81 8.51
C GLN A 214 -11.45 0.74 9.58
N HIS A 215 -10.82 -0.43 9.52
CA HIS A 215 -11.04 -1.52 10.50
C HIS A 215 -10.40 -1.26 11.87
N ASP A 216 -9.31 -0.50 11.91
CA ASP A 216 -8.64 -0.16 13.18
C ASP A 216 -9.42 0.92 13.97
N THR A 217 -10.35 1.63 13.31
CA THR A 217 -11.34 2.48 13.99
C THR A 217 -12.54 1.71 14.58
N LEU A 218 -12.73 0.43 14.26
CA LEU A 218 -13.90 -0.37 14.69
C LEU A 218 -13.56 -1.56 15.61
N SER A 219 -12.29 -1.90 15.81
CA SER A 219 -11.91 -3.12 16.56
C SER A 219 -11.62 -2.91 18.06
N ARG A 220 -12.00 -1.77 18.65
CA ARG A 220 -11.83 -1.49 20.10
C ARG A 220 -13.11 -1.55 20.95
N TRP A 221 -14.17 -2.18 20.46
CA TRP A 221 -15.43 -2.33 21.20
C TRP A 221 -15.88 -3.79 21.32
N ILE A 222 -15.07 -4.63 21.97
CA ILE A 222 -15.58 -5.83 22.68
C ILE A 222 -14.81 -5.94 23.99
N GLN A 223 -15.42 -5.45 25.07
CA GLN A 223 -14.98 -5.70 26.46
C GLN A 223 -15.19 -7.19 26.81
N PRO A 224 -14.23 -7.88 27.44
CA PRO A 224 -14.45 -9.21 27.98
C PRO A 224 -15.02 -9.11 29.39
N GLY A 225 -16.32 -9.37 29.56
CA GLY A 225 -16.94 -9.30 30.87
C GLY A 225 -18.27 -10.01 30.99
N PHE A 226 -18.28 -11.35 30.96
CA PHE A 226 -19.18 -12.11 31.84
C PHE A 226 -18.71 -13.58 32.02
N ARG A 227 -18.63 -14.03 33.27
CA ARG A 227 -18.21 -15.37 33.67
C ARG A 227 -19.43 -16.29 33.89
N ARG A 228 -19.24 -17.54 33.45
CA ARG A 228 -19.77 -18.83 33.94
C ARG A 228 -21.27 -19.17 33.78
N GLY A 229 -21.49 -20.25 33.03
CA GLY A 229 -22.53 -21.24 33.28
C GLY A 229 -22.06 -22.61 32.78
N ARG A 230 -21.69 -23.51 33.69
CA ARG A 230 -21.45 -24.93 33.40
C ARG A 230 -22.79 -25.63 33.21
N THR A 231 -22.94 -26.44 32.18
CA THR A 231 -23.68 -27.71 32.27
C THR A 231 -23.07 -28.70 31.28
N ALA A 232 -22.64 -29.83 31.81
CA ALA A 232 -22.29 -31.02 31.06
C ALA A 232 -23.58 -31.75 30.69
N CYS A 233 -23.66 -32.32 29.48
CA CYS A 233 -24.49 -33.50 29.26
C CYS A 233 -23.84 -34.44 28.24
N ARG A 234 -23.96 -35.72 28.57
CA ARG A 234 -23.29 -36.88 27.96
C ARG A 234 -23.96 -37.34 26.67
N SER A 235 -23.18 -38.18 25.97
CA SER A 235 -23.58 -39.42 25.27
C SER A 235 -23.94 -39.32 23.79
N GLY A 236 -23.38 -40.26 23.01
CA GLY A 236 -23.73 -40.46 21.61
C GLY A 236 -22.69 -41.22 20.80
N LYS A 237 -22.33 -42.45 21.20
CA LYS A 237 -21.57 -43.39 20.36
C LYS A 237 -22.35 -43.67 19.06
N ARG A 238 -21.68 -43.72 17.91
CA ARG A 238 -21.85 -44.83 16.94
C ARG A 238 -20.65 -44.97 15.99
N ARG A 239 -20.13 -46.20 15.99
CA ARG A 239 -19.11 -46.79 15.10
C ARG A 239 -19.73 -47.23 13.78
N THR A 240 -18.94 -47.25 12.71
CA THR A 240 -18.71 -48.34 11.73
C THR A 240 -17.40 -47.96 10.99
N ARG A 241 -16.23 -48.66 11.05
CA ARG A 241 -15.81 -49.96 10.47
C ARG A 241 -16.24 -50.10 8.99
N ARG A 242 -15.41 -50.46 7.99
CA ARG A 242 -14.06 -51.08 7.93
C ARG A 242 -13.61 -51.20 6.45
N CYS A 243 -12.29 -51.32 6.22
CA CYS A 243 -11.60 -52.17 5.20
C CYS A 243 -11.65 -51.72 3.71
N ALA A 244 -10.64 -51.90 2.85
CA ALA A 244 -9.34 -52.60 2.91
C ALA A 244 -8.41 -52.11 1.77
N SER A 245 -7.09 -52.11 1.99
CA SER A 245 -6.09 -52.42 0.94
C SER A 245 -5.80 -53.93 1.00
N PRO A 246 -5.22 -54.57 -0.05
CA PRO A 246 -3.75 -54.61 -0.11
C PRO A 246 -3.10 -54.79 -1.52
N ALA A 247 -1.93 -54.14 -1.68
CA ALA A 247 -0.64 -54.72 -2.08
C ALA A 247 -0.34 -55.24 -3.51
N ARG A 248 0.80 -54.76 -4.04
CA ARG A 248 2.08 -55.47 -4.35
C ARG A 248 2.64 -55.39 -5.80
N ARG A 249 3.93 -55.04 -5.83
CA ARG A 249 5.09 -55.52 -6.65
C ARG A 249 5.57 -54.73 -7.90
N ASP A 250 6.71 -54.08 -7.66
CA ASP A 250 7.95 -53.84 -8.46
C ASP A 250 8.43 -55.08 -9.29
N PRO A 251 9.51 -55.07 -10.14
CA PRO A 251 10.54 -54.02 -10.40
C PRO A 251 11.08 -53.91 -11.86
N GLY A 252 12.01 -52.97 -12.14
CA GLY A 252 13.14 -53.27 -13.05
C GLY A 252 13.78 -52.16 -13.90
N SER A 253 15.06 -51.85 -13.59
CA SER A 253 16.16 -51.36 -14.47
C SER A 253 16.05 -49.92 -15.03
N SER A 254 17.11 -49.13 -15.25
CA SER A 254 18.51 -49.39 -15.54
C SER A 254 19.41 -48.20 -15.14
N ARG A 255 20.68 -48.51 -14.90
CA ARG A 255 21.80 -47.65 -14.53
C ARG A 255 22.24 -46.75 -15.69
N TYR A 256 22.73 -45.55 -15.38
CA TYR A 256 23.75 -44.88 -16.20
C TYR A 256 24.83 -44.27 -15.30
N ARG A 257 25.99 -44.93 -15.25
CA ARG A 257 27.29 -44.37 -14.87
C ARG A 257 28.09 -44.31 -16.16
N GLN A 258 28.58 -43.14 -16.56
CA GLN A 258 29.85 -43.05 -17.29
C GLN A 258 30.58 -41.78 -16.87
N SER A 259 31.70 -42.00 -16.20
CA SER A 259 32.79 -41.07 -15.96
C SER A 259 33.86 -41.33 -17.02
N TRP A 260 34.36 -40.30 -17.69
CA TRP A 260 35.68 -40.31 -18.31
C TRP A 260 36.36 -38.96 -18.09
N ARG A 261 37.64 -39.05 -17.74
CA ARG A 261 38.59 -37.98 -17.42
C ARG A 261 39.10 -37.30 -18.68
N ALA A 262 39.42 -36.02 -18.55
CA ALA A 262 40.69 -35.41 -18.96
C ALA A 262 41.03 -34.33 -17.94
#